data_AF-A0AAE0KWS3-F1
#
_entry.id   AF-A0AAE0KWS3-F1
#
_cell.length_a   1.000
_cell.length_b   1.000
_cell.length_c   1.000
_cell.angle_alpha   90.00
_cell.angle_beta   90.00
_cell.angle_gamma   90.00
#
_symmetry.space_group_name_H-M   'P 1'
#
loop_
_entity.id
_entity.type
_entity.pdbx_description
1 polymer ?
#
loop_
_entity_poly.entity_id
_entity_poly.type
_entity_poly.pdbx_seq_one_letter_code
_entity_poly.pdbx_strand_id
1 'polypeptide(L)'
;MCTLSPGGCLAAVDVCLDIHTSQKSGDILVFLTGQDEIDKCVAKTNERICEMSPGSCGDLQVLPLYGNLQPEMQARIFAPVPEGCRRAVFATNVAETSLTVPGVVYVIDPGFVKQKEYAPESGMDKLCVTQISRSQATQRAGRAGRTCPGKCFRLYPKDTFTHEMVEASVPEIQRTSLVGTVLHLKSLRLQLDVLSFDFLDRPATEALEDALKQLFVLGAIDGDGQITEIGRQMSSLPLDPPLARAVIAARDFDCEEDMEGQGKGKGKGEAGGGTGDVPARALELDTERVGDHILLLAVYQAWQRCGYSADFCSEYGLQLRAMNFAKSVVGQLQGVLQKASWRKVQAGDAQTNDVRYPRDKRSRSRSRSRSRDRHGHREEGKKHKKEKKERKERRKDARRGRSRSHSPQGRSRSPKGRRGQSARGSLENVRQALTVGFANRIAHRMLNHNGYKTYNDSATLAELHPSSLHIQADEEGLYPDWVIYHELVSTTRPFLRQVCGVKMEWVTPLLPRLKGVNVQRLSGRKAEAPSTPSDPGPKGVAAGAGTSLDLPGGGKATSQNSRDANAAAARARYLARKAGASK
;
A
#
# COMPACT_ATOMS: atom_id res chain seq x y z
N MET A 1 -6.72 -17.34 -12.59
CA MET A 1 -5.32 -16.97 -12.90
C MET A 1 -5.20 -16.99 -14.41
N CYS A 2 -4.98 -15.84 -15.04
CA CYS A 2 -4.85 -15.75 -16.50
C CYS A 2 -3.46 -15.20 -16.84
N THR A 3 -2.38 -15.79 -16.30
CA THR A 3 -1.08 -15.61 -16.97
C THR A 3 -1.24 -16.06 -18.42
N LEU A 4 -0.47 -15.50 -19.35
CA LEU A 4 -0.23 -16.19 -20.62
C LEU A 4 0.07 -17.65 -20.26
N SER A 5 -0.61 -18.61 -20.90
CA SER A 5 -0.28 -20.01 -20.68
C SER A 5 1.23 -20.16 -20.89
N PRO A 6 1.91 -21.13 -20.25
CA PRO A 6 3.33 -21.37 -20.52
C PRO A 6 3.63 -21.47 -22.03
N GLY A 7 2.65 -21.91 -22.83
CA GLY A 7 2.71 -21.91 -24.30
C GLY A 7 2.74 -20.53 -24.97
N GLY A 8 2.11 -19.49 -24.42
CA GLY A 8 2.07 -18.16 -25.02
C GLY A 8 3.43 -17.43 -25.02
N CYS A 9 4.22 -17.57 -23.95
CA CYS A 9 5.58 -17.04 -23.89
C CYS A 9 6.52 -17.81 -24.82
N LEU A 10 6.39 -19.14 -24.89
CA LEU A 10 7.20 -19.98 -25.77
C LEU A 10 6.92 -19.70 -27.24
N ALA A 11 5.64 -19.61 -27.62
CA ALA A 11 5.23 -19.27 -28.98
C ALA A 11 5.77 -17.89 -29.42
N ALA A 12 5.80 -16.91 -28.51
CA ALA A 12 6.38 -15.61 -28.81
C ALA A 12 7.90 -15.68 -29.08
N VAL A 13 8.62 -16.53 -28.34
CA VAL A 13 10.05 -16.77 -28.57
C VAL A 13 10.27 -17.54 -29.88
N ASP A 14 9.48 -18.58 -30.16
CA ASP A 14 9.56 -19.35 -31.41
C ASP A 14 9.37 -18.44 -32.62
N VAL A 15 8.29 -17.65 -32.64
CA VAL A 15 8.00 -16.71 -33.73
C VAL A 15 9.08 -15.63 -33.85
N CYS A 16 9.67 -15.18 -32.74
CA CYS A 16 10.78 -14.22 -32.78
C CYS A 16 12.01 -14.79 -33.51
N LEU A 17 12.37 -16.05 -33.22
CA LEU A 17 13.49 -16.73 -33.88
C LEU A 17 13.16 -17.06 -35.34
N ASP A 18 11.93 -17.46 -35.65
CA ASP A 18 11.48 -17.68 -37.02
C ASP A 18 11.56 -16.39 -37.85
N ILE A 19 11.16 -15.25 -37.27
CA ILE A 19 11.29 -13.95 -37.93
C ILE A 19 12.76 -13.59 -38.16
N HIS A 20 13.62 -13.84 -37.16
CA HIS A 20 15.05 -13.58 -37.25
C HIS A 20 15.73 -14.36 -38.39
N THR A 21 15.37 -15.64 -38.56
CA THR A 21 15.97 -16.52 -39.56
C THR A 21 15.35 -16.39 -40.96
N SER A 22 14.03 -16.15 -41.05
CA SER A 22 13.31 -16.20 -42.33
C SER A 22 13.00 -14.84 -42.97
N GLN A 23 12.94 -13.76 -42.19
CA GLN A 23 12.49 -12.45 -42.68
C GLN A 23 13.66 -11.50 -42.98
N LYS A 24 13.38 -10.49 -43.81
CA LYS A 24 14.33 -9.42 -44.17
C LYS A 24 14.68 -8.53 -42.97
N SER A 25 15.64 -7.61 -43.16
CA SER A 25 16.08 -6.68 -42.12
C SER A 25 14.93 -5.88 -41.50
N GLY A 26 15.03 -5.61 -40.20
CA GLY A 26 14.05 -4.90 -39.40
C GLY A 26 13.98 -5.42 -37.97
N ASP A 27 13.84 -4.51 -37.00
CA ASP A 27 13.78 -4.87 -35.58
C ASP A 27 12.43 -5.49 -35.22
N ILE A 28 12.47 -6.31 -34.17
CA ILE A 28 11.33 -7.05 -33.64
C ILE A 28 10.90 -6.42 -32.31
N LEU A 29 9.60 -6.19 -32.16
CA LEU A 29 8.96 -5.77 -30.91
C LEU A 29 7.98 -6.85 -30.45
N VAL A 30 8.19 -7.40 -29.26
CA VAL A 30 7.37 -8.46 -28.67
C VAL A 30 6.63 -7.91 -27.47
N PHE A 31 5.29 -8.03 -27.45
CA PHE A 31 4.49 -7.63 -26.30
C PHE A 31 4.33 -8.77 -25.29
N LEU A 32 4.60 -8.49 -24.01
CA LEU A 32 4.42 -9.42 -22.88
C LEU A 32 3.77 -8.69 -21.69
N THR A 33 3.32 -9.43 -20.67
CA THR A 33 2.46 -8.85 -19.62
C THR A 33 3.21 -8.30 -18.42
N GLY A 34 4.45 -8.74 -18.17
CA GLY A 34 5.22 -8.29 -17.01
C GLY A 34 6.70 -8.69 -17.02
N GLN A 35 7.42 -8.19 -16.01
CA GLN A 35 8.87 -8.37 -15.86
C GLN A 35 9.30 -9.84 -15.86
N ASP A 36 8.69 -10.68 -15.01
CA ASP A 36 9.10 -12.10 -14.89
C ASP A 36 8.96 -12.88 -16.20
N GLU A 37 7.95 -12.55 -17.02
CA GLU A 37 7.77 -13.16 -18.34
C GLU A 37 8.82 -12.66 -19.33
N ILE A 38 9.12 -11.35 -19.31
CA ILE A 38 10.11 -10.72 -20.16
C ILE A 38 11.51 -11.27 -19.87
N ASP A 39 11.93 -11.29 -18.61
CA ASP A 39 13.27 -11.74 -18.22
C ASP A 39 13.47 -13.23 -18.60
N LYS A 40 12.43 -14.07 -18.44
CA LYS A 40 12.44 -15.48 -18.88
C LYS A 40 12.52 -15.62 -20.41
N CYS A 41 11.74 -14.84 -21.16
CA CYS A 41 11.76 -14.89 -22.62
C CYS A 41 13.11 -14.41 -23.16
N VAL A 42 13.67 -13.32 -22.60
CA VAL A 42 14.98 -12.80 -22.96
C VAL A 42 16.07 -13.85 -22.73
N ALA A 43 16.09 -14.49 -21.57
CA ALA A 43 17.04 -15.57 -21.26
C ALA A 43 16.91 -16.73 -22.26
N LYS A 44 15.69 -17.18 -22.53
CA LYS A 44 15.41 -18.30 -23.43
C LYS A 44 15.72 -17.99 -24.90
N THR A 45 15.47 -16.76 -25.35
CA THR A 45 15.85 -16.32 -26.69
C THR A 45 17.37 -16.33 -26.84
N ASN A 46 18.11 -15.79 -25.86
CA ASN A 46 19.58 -15.82 -25.87
C ASN A 46 20.14 -17.25 -25.86
N GLU A 47 19.58 -18.14 -25.02
CA GLU A 47 19.96 -19.56 -24.98
C GLU A 47 19.82 -20.22 -26.35
N ARG A 48 18.65 -20.07 -26.99
CA ARG A 48 18.39 -20.68 -28.30
C ARG A 48 19.22 -20.09 -29.43
N ILE A 49 19.56 -18.80 -29.38
CA ILE A 49 20.48 -18.20 -30.37
C ILE A 49 21.86 -18.86 -30.25
N CYS A 50 22.36 -19.09 -29.04
CA CYS A 50 23.64 -19.76 -28.80
C CYS A 50 23.67 -21.22 -29.28
N GLU A 51 22.52 -21.90 -29.32
CA GLU A 51 22.39 -23.28 -29.80
C GLU A 51 22.37 -23.39 -31.33
N MET A 52 22.12 -22.30 -32.06
CA MET A 52 22.10 -22.33 -33.53
C MET A 52 23.50 -22.50 -34.12
N SER A 53 23.59 -23.17 -35.27
CA SER A 53 24.88 -23.36 -35.95
C SER A 53 25.49 -22.01 -36.35
N PRO A 54 26.79 -21.78 -36.08
CA PRO A 54 27.47 -20.55 -36.47
C PRO A 54 27.33 -20.28 -37.97
N GLY A 55 26.92 -19.06 -38.34
CA GLY A 55 26.73 -18.64 -39.73
C GLY A 55 25.36 -18.97 -40.33
N SER A 56 24.43 -19.57 -39.56
CA SER A 56 23.06 -19.84 -40.02
C SER A 56 22.17 -18.58 -40.08
N CYS A 57 22.44 -17.58 -39.23
CA CYS A 57 21.74 -16.29 -39.20
C CYS A 57 22.68 -15.19 -38.68
N GLY A 58 22.30 -13.91 -38.85
CA GLY A 58 23.03 -12.77 -38.29
C GLY A 58 22.87 -12.66 -36.78
N ASP A 59 23.60 -11.74 -36.15
CA ASP A 59 23.54 -11.54 -34.70
C ASP A 59 22.18 -10.97 -34.26
N LEU A 60 21.71 -11.35 -33.07
CA LEU A 60 20.45 -10.86 -32.50
C LEU A 60 20.67 -10.24 -31.13
N GLN A 61 20.44 -8.93 -31.02
CA GLN A 61 20.48 -8.20 -29.76
C GLN A 61 19.12 -8.25 -29.06
N VAL A 62 19.03 -9.00 -27.97
CA VAL A 62 17.79 -9.16 -27.18
C VAL A 62 17.77 -8.18 -26.01
N LEU A 63 16.75 -7.32 -25.92
CA LEU A 63 16.63 -6.29 -24.88
C LEU A 63 15.26 -6.33 -24.17
N PRO A 64 15.20 -6.22 -22.83
CA PRO A 64 13.95 -6.05 -22.09
C PRO A 64 13.47 -4.60 -22.08
N LEU A 65 12.16 -4.38 -21.94
CA LEU A 65 11.55 -3.07 -21.74
C LEU A 65 10.30 -3.15 -20.83
N TYR A 66 10.41 -2.61 -19.62
CA TYR A 66 9.28 -2.52 -18.67
C TYR A 66 9.47 -1.34 -17.73
N GLY A 67 8.39 -0.90 -17.06
CA GLY A 67 8.36 0.37 -16.33
C GLY A 67 9.44 0.55 -15.24
N ASN A 68 9.84 -0.54 -14.56
CA ASN A 68 10.86 -0.48 -13.50
C ASN A 68 12.33 -0.62 -14.01
N LEU A 69 12.53 -0.74 -15.32
CA LEU A 69 13.86 -0.94 -15.93
C LEU A 69 14.77 0.30 -15.76
N GLN A 70 16.09 0.12 -15.78
CA GLN A 70 17.05 1.23 -15.61
C GLN A 70 16.96 2.26 -16.73
N PRO A 71 16.96 3.58 -16.45
CA PRO A 71 16.96 4.58 -17.51
C PRO A 71 18.09 4.34 -18.52
N GLU A 72 19.27 3.95 -18.04
CA GLU A 72 20.41 3.57 -18.88
C GLU A 72 20.12 2.33 -19.74
N MET A 73 19.42 1.34 -19.16
CA MET A 73 19.03 0.11 -19.86
C MET A 73 17.87 0.34 -20.84
N GLN A 74 16.92 1.21 -20.51
CA GLN A 74 15.86 1.66 -21.41
C GLN A 74 16.47 2.43 -22.58
N ALA A 75 17.48 3.27 -22.33
CA ALA A 75 18.16 4.04 -23.37
C ALA A 75 18.83 3.15 -24.44
N ARG A 76 19.25 1.93 -24.08
CA ARG A 76 19.86 0.97 -25.02
C ARG A 76 18.95 0.60 -26.18
N ILE A 77 17.62 0.66 -26.02
CA ILE A 77 16.68 0.38 -27.11
C ILE A 77 16.69 1.47 -28.20
N PHE A 78 17.31 2.62 -27.94
CA PHE A 78 17.46 3.70 -28.92
C PHE A 78 18.85 3.73 -29.56
N ALA A 79 19.80 2.95 -29.03
CA ALA A 79 21.13 2.87 -29.59
C ALA A 79 21.08 2.27 -31.02
N PRO A 80 21.97 2.71 -31.93
CA PRO A 80 22.09 2.09 -33.24
C PRO A 80 22.55 0.64 -33.09
N VAL A 81 21.99 -0.25 -33.91
CA VAL A 81 22.34 -1.67 -33.95
C VAL A 81 23.54 -1.84 -34.89
N PRO A 82 24.55 -2.67 -34.55
CA PRO A 82 25.68 -2.96 -35.44
C PRO A 82 25.23 -3.53 -36.79
N GLU A 83 26.02 -3.32 -37.85
CA GLU A 83 25.71 -3.87 -39.18
C GLU A 83 25.64 -5.41 -39.14
N GLY A 84 24.63 -5.97 -39.80
CA GLY A 84 24.38 -7.42 -39.79
C GLY A 84 23.68 -7.94 -38.52
N CYS A 85 23.44 -7.09 -37.53
CA CYS A 85 22.71 -7.44 -36.31
C CYS A 85 21.26 -6.92 -36.36
N ARG A 86 20.33 -7.71 -35.83
CA ARG A 86 18.92 -7.34 -35.60
C ARG A 86 18.69 -7.12 -34.12
N ARG A 87 17.78 -6.22 -33.75
CA ARG A 87 17.34 -6.09 -32.35
C ARG A 87 15.95 -6.69 -32.14
N ALA A 88 15.79 -7.40 -31.03
CA ALA A 88 14.49 -7.85 -30.50
C ALA A 88 14.23 -7.23 -29.13
N VAL A 89 13.17 -6.42 -29.03
CA VAL A 89 12.75 -5.77 -27.79
C VAL A 89 11.54 -6.49 -27.21
N PHE A 90 11.67 -7.03 -26.01
CA PHE A 90 10.59 -7.67 -25.26
C PHE A 90 10.00 -6.66 -24.28
N ALA A 91 8.78 -6.21 -24.54
CA ALA A 91 8.19 -5.03 -23.91
C ALA A 91 6.82 -5.28 -23.27
N THR A 92 6.50 -4.53 -22.21
CA THR A 92 5.10 -4.39 -21.77
C THR A 92 4.34 -3.36 -22.61
N ASN A 93 3.12 -3.00 -22.19
CA ASN A 93 2.34 -1.91 -22.78
C ASN A 93 3.03 -0.52 -22.75
N VAL A 94 4.21 -0.38 -22.14
CA VAL A 94 5.06 0.81 -22.26
C VAL A 94 5.38 1.13 -23.73
N ALA A 95 5.52 0.11 -24.59
CA ALA A 95 5.76 0.29 -26.01
C ALA A 95 4.48 0.54 -26.84
N GLU A 96 3.29 0.51 -26.22
CA GLU A 96 2.00 0.54 -26.92
C GLU A 96 1.59 1.95 -27.38
N THR A 97 1.86 2.98 -26.58
CA THR A 97 1.42 4.37 -26.81
C THR A 97 2.60 5.35 -26.88
N SER A 98 3.31 5.54 -25.78
CA SER A 98 4.19 6.69 -25.56
C SER A 98 5.63 6.54 -26.03
N LEU A 99 6.05 5.34 -26.44
CA LEU A 99 7.43 5.06 -26.86
C LEU A 99 7.51 4.58 -28.31
N THR A 100 8.47 5.12 -29.05
CA THR A 100 8.79 4.71 -30.44
C THR A 100 10.19 4.16 -30.50
N VAL A 101 10.31 2.84 -30.65
CA VAL A 101 11.60 2.23 -30.91
C VAL A 101 11.89 2.35 -32.41
N PRO A 102 12.95 3.08 -32.82
CA PRO A 102 13.27 3.23 -34.24
C PRO A 102 13.68 1.88 -34.83
N GLY A 103 13.35 1.66 -36.11
CA GLY A 103 13.73 0.45 -36.84
C GLY A 103 12.82 -0.76 -36.64
N VAL A 104 11.77 -0.66 -35.81
CA VAL A 104 10.78 -1.75 -35.65
C VAL A 104 9.97 -1.92 -36.92
N VAL A 105 10.04 -3.13 -37.48
CA VAL A 105 9.31 -3.57 -38.69
C VAL A 105 8.43 -4.79 -38.37
N TYR A 106 8.78 -5.56 -37.35
CA TYR A 106 8.07 -6.77 -36.95
C TYR A 106 7.49 -6.60 -35.56
N VAL A 107 6.19 -6.85 -35.39
CA VAL A 107 5.52 -6.88 -34.10
C VAL A 107 5.01 -8.28 -33.82
N ILE A 108 5.20 -8.78 -32.61
CA ILE A 108 4.61 -10.01 -32.10
C ILE A 108 3.65 -9.65 -30.97
N ASP A 109 2.36 -9.96 -31.14
CA ASP A 109 1.30 -9.61 -30.19
C ASP A 109 0.57 -10.87 -29.71
N PRO A 110 0.83 -11.31 -28.47
CA PRO A 110 0.08 -12.39 -27.84
C PRO A 110 -1.35 -12.02 -27.44
N GLY A 111 -1.73 -10.73 -27.44
CA GLY A 111 -3.12 -10.31 -27.18
C GLY A 111 -3.50 -10.10 -25.71
N PHE A 112 -2.53 -9.98 -24.80
CA PHE A 112 -2.77 -9.80 -23.37
C PHE A 112 -2.09 -8.54 -22.80
N VAL A 113 -2.64 -8.05 -21.69
CA VAL A 113 -2.09 -6.95 -20.89
C VAL A 113 -2.34 -7.21 -19.41
N LYS A 114 -1.40 -6.78 -18.55
CA LYS A 114 -1.61 -6.76 -17.10
C LYS A 114 -2.11 -5.37 -16.71
N GLN A 115 -3.28 -5.31 -16.09
CA GLN A 115 -3.91 -4.06 -15.69
C GLN A 115 -4.51 -4.15 -14.29
N LYS A 116 -4.64 -2.99 -13.66
CA LYS A 116 -5.23 -2.82 -12.33
C LYS A 116 -6.76 -2.75 -12.48
N GLU A 117 -7.46 -3.49 -11.66
CA GLU A 117 -8.92 -3.60 -11.64
C GLU A 117 -9.42 -3.45 -10.21
N TYR A 118 -10.29 -2.48 -9.97
CA TYR A 118 -10.89 -2.22 -8.67
C TYR A 118 -12.16 -3.06 -8.48
N ALA A 119 -12.26 -3.73 -7.35
CA ALA A 119 -13.43 -4.47 -6.91
C ALA A 119 -14.10 -3.70 -5.76
N PRO A 120 -15.16 -2.89 -6.03
CA PRO A 120 -15.81 -2.03 -5.04
C PRO A 120 -16.37 -2.79 -3.85
N GLU A 121 -16.92 -3.98 -4.10
CA GLU A 121 -17.44 -4.84 -3.04
C GLU A 121 -16.36 -5.07 -1.99
N SER A 122 -15.17 -5.43 -2.42
CA SER A 122 -14.05 -5.73 -1.53
C SER A 122 -13.27 -4.49 -1.07
N GLY A 123 -13.46 -3.35 -1.75
CA GLY A 123 -12.74 -2.09 -1.53
C GLY A 123 -11.29 -2.12 -2.02
N MET A 124 -10.97 -2.93 -3.04
CA MET A 124 -9.59 -3.29 -3.35
C MET A 124 -9.24 -3.28 -4.82
N ASP A 125 -7.96 -2.97 -5.07
CA ASP A 125 -7.33 -3.12 -6.36
C ASP A 125 -6.74 -4.52 -6.53
N LYS A 126 -6.97 -5.13 -7.70
CA LYS A 126 -6.40 -6.40 -8.12
C LYS A 126 -5.64 -6.21 -9.42
N LEU A 127 -4.45 -6.79 -9.54
CA LEU A 127 -3.72 -6.86 -10.80
C LEU A 127 -4.17 -8.11 -11.57
N CYS A 128 -4.93 -7.90 -12.64
CA CYS A 128 -5.42 -8.94 -13.51
C CYS A 128 -4.69 -8.88 -14.85
N VAL A 129 -4.32 -10.05 -15.37
CA VAL A 129 -3.97 -10.17 -16.78
C VAL A 129 -5.27 -10.41 -17.54
N THR A 130 -5.54 -9.57 -18.52
CA THR A 130 -6.76 -9.56 -19.31
C THR A 130 -6.42 -9.53 -20.79
N GLN A 131 -7.38 -9.95 -21.61
CA GLN A 131 -7.28 -9.78 -23.06
C GLN A 131 -7.28 -8.29 -23.43
N ILE A 132 -6.53 -7.92 -24.46
CA ILE A 132 -6.53 -6.55 -24.98
C ILE A 132 -7.77 -6.27 -25.82
N SER A 133 -8.11 -4.99 -25.96
CA SER A 133 -9.15 -4.57 -26.90
C SER A 133 -8.65 -4.54 -28.35
N ARG A 134 -9.59 -4.51 -29.31
CA ARG A 134 -9.29 -4.38 -30.74
C ARG A 134 -8.53 -3.09 -31.05
N SER A 135 -8.87 -2.00 -30.36
CA SER A 135 -8.16 -0.72 -30.47
C SER A 135 -6.69 -0.84 -30.06
N GLN A 136 -6.40 -1.51 -28.94
CA GLN A 136 -5.05 -1.75 -28.46
C GLN A 136 -4.26 -2.67 -29.41
N ALA A 137 -4.87 -3.77 -29.86
CA ALA A 137 -4.26 -4.66 -30.85
C ALA A 137 -3.94 -3.95 -32.18
N THR A 138 -4.73 -2.94 -32.55
CA THR A 138 -4.48 -2.10 -33.73
C THR A 138 -3.34 -1.11 -33.46
N GLN A 139 -3.27 -0.51 -32.28
CA GLN A 139 -2.15 0.35 -31.87
C GLN A 139 -0.82 -0.41 -31.82
N ARG A 140 -0.82 -1.63 -31.28
CA ARG A 140 0.33 -2.54 -31.26
C ARG A 140 0.80 -2.87 -32.68
N ALA A 141 -0.13 -3.27 -33.56
CA ALA A 141 0.19 -3.52 -34.96
C ALA A 141 0.75 -2.28 -35.67
N GLY A 142 0.22 -1.09 -35.36
CA GLY A 142 0.71 0.19 -35.87
C GLY A 142 2.15 0.52 -35.51
N ARG A 143 2.77 -0.15 -34.51
CA ARG A 143 4.19 0.02 -34.16
C ARG A 143 5.11 -0.50 -35.26
N ALA A 144 4.70 -1.52 -36.00
CA ALA A 144 5.46 -2.08 -37.13
C ALA A 144 5.51 -1.12 -38.34
N GLY A 145 4.54 -0.22 -38.47
CA GLY A 145 4.35 0.61 -39.66
C GLY A 145 4.89 2.05 -39.56
N ARG A 146 5.69 2.38 -38.54
CA ARG A 146 6.11 3.77 -38.29
C ARG A 146 7.22 4.28 -39.20
N THR A 147 8.12 3.40 -39.62
CA THR A 147 9.31 3.79 -40.42
C THR A 147 9.22 3.28 -41.85
N CYS A 148 8.74 2.06 -42.03
CA CYS A 148 8.49 1.44 -43.32
C CYS A 148 7.31 0.46 -43.21
N PRO A 149 6.83 -0.13 -44.33
CA PRO A 149 5.84 -1.20 -44.27
C PRO A 149 6.33 -2.36 -43.40
N GLY A 150 5.55 -2.72 -42.39
CA GLY A 150 5.89 -3.75 -41.42
C GLY A 150 4.87 -4.89 -41.35
N LYS A 151 5.17 -5.92 -40.56
CA LYS A 151 4.29 -7.08 -40.33
C LYS A 151 3.98 -7.22 -38.84
N CYS A 152 2.73 -7.55 -38.54
CA CYS A 152 2.29 -7.87 -37.19
C CYS A 152 1.83 -9.33 -37.12
N PHE A 153 2.43 -10.09 -36.22
CA PHE A 153 2.14 -11.49 -35.94
C PHE A 153 1.31 -11.58 -34.66
N ARG A 154 0.01 -11.81 -34.83
CA ARG A 154 -0.92 -12.02 -33.72
C ARG A 154 -0.93 -13.49 -33.35
N LEU A 155 -0.66 -13.83 -32.09
CA LEU A 155 -0.63 -15.23 -31.63
C LEU A 155 -2.02 -15.74 -31.23
N TYR A 156 -3.06 -15.23 -31.87
CA TYR A 156 -4.45 -15.58 -31.63
C TYR A 156 -5.23 -15.59 -32.96
N PRO A 157 -6.27 -16.44 -33.09
CA PRO A 157 -7.06 -16.53 -34.31
C PRO A 157 -7.74 -15.22 -34.69
N LYS A 158 -8.01 -15.05 -35.99
CA LYS A 158 -8.80 -13.92 -36.50
C LYS A 158 -10.21 -13.87 -35.88
N ASP A 159 -10.76 -15.04 -35.55
CA ASP A 159 -12.07 -15.16 -34.92
C ASP A 159 -12.09 -14.48 -33.54
N THR A 160 -11.11 -14.80 -32.68
CA THR A 160 -10.91 -14.15 -31.38
C THR A 160 -10.78 -12.63 -31.50
N PHE A 161 -10.04 -12.12 -32.50
CA PHE A 161 -9.94 -10.67 -32.75
C PHE A 161 -11.29 -10.04 -33.12
N THR A 162 -12.14 -10.76 -33.84
CA THR A 162 -13.36 -10.20 -34.45
C THR A 162 -14.56 -10.34 -33.51
N HIS A 163 -14.66 -11.45 -32.78
CA HIS A 163 -15.84 -11.85 -32.02
C HIS A 163 -15.63 -11.86 -30.50
N GLU A 164 -14.43 -12.17 -29.99
CA GLU A 164 -14.18 -12.24 -28.54
C GLU A 164 -13.66 -10.91 -27.97
N MET A 165 -12.76 -10.22 -28.69
CA MET A 165 -12.14 -8.99 -28.21
C MET A 165 -13.10 -7.79 -28.24
N VAL A 166 -13.20 -7.10 -27.10
CA VAL A 166 -13.93 -5.83 -26.99
C VAL A 166 -13.32 -4.75 -27.88
N GLU A 167 -14.11 -3.80 -28.37
CA GLU A 167 -13.64 -2.76 -29.29
C GLU A 167 -12.63 -1.80 -28.66
N ALA A 168 -13.02 -1.19 -27.54
CA ALA A 168 -12.22 -0.24 -26.79
C ALA A 168 -11.96 -0.77 -25.37
N SER A 169 -10.84 -0.35 -24.78
CA SER A 169 -10.58 -0.62 -23.37
C SER A 169 -11.54 0.17 -22.49
N VAL A 170 -12.02 -0.44 -21.41
CA VAL A 170 -12.81 0.25 -20.39
C VAL A 170 -12.02 1.47 -19.86
N PRO A 171 -12.63 2.64 -19.67
CA PRO A 171 -11.97 3.82 -19.12
C PRO A 171 -11.32 3.60 -17.74
N GLU A 172 -10.28 4.36 -17.41
CA GLU A 172 -9.56 4.23 -16.12
C GLU A 172 -10.45 4.56 -14.91
N ILE A 173 -11.33 5.55 -15.04
CA ILE A 173 -12.28 5.96 -13.99
C ILE A 173 -13.24 4.84 -13.58
N GLN A 174 -13.52 3.89 -14.48
CA GLN A 174 -14.40 2.75 -14.21
C GLN A 174 -13.65 1.54 -13.64
N ARG A 175 -12.31 1.57 -13.60
CA ARG A 175 -11.47 0.41 -13.25
C ARG A 175 -10.55 0.62 -12.07
N THR A 176 -10.46 1.83 -11.52
CA THR A 176 -9.52 2.17 -10.45
C THR A 176 -10.25 2.69 -9.22
N SER A 177 -9.58 2.65 -8.06
CA SER A 177 -10.12 3.21 -6.83
C SER A 177 -10.33 4.73 -6.96
N LEU A 178 -11.54 5.19 -6.61
CA LEU A 178 -11.94 6.60 -6.75
C LEU A 178 -11.68 7.45 -5.50
N VAL A 179 -11.11 6.88 -4.43
CA VAL A 179 -10.91 7.58 -3.14
C VAL A 179 -10.12 8.88 -3.31
N GLY A 180 -9.01 8.84 -4.08
CA GLY A 180 -8.20 10.03 -4.36
C GLY A 180 -8.91 11.03 -5.26
N THR A 181 -9.58 10.56 -6.32
CA THR A 181 -10.33 11.40 -7.27
C THR A 181 -11.49 12.13 -6.58
N VAL A 182 -12.26 11.43 -5.74
CA VAL A 182 -13.38 12.01 -4.99
C VAL A 182 -12.87 13.01 -3.94
N LEU A 183 -11.74 12.74 -3.27
CA LEU A 183 -11.12 13.70 -2.37
C LEU A 183 -10.72 14.98 -3.11
N HIS A 184 -10.13 14.83 -4.29
CA HIS A 184 -9.76 15.97 -5.12
C HIS A 184 -10.99 16.77 -5.54
N LEU A 185 -12.04 16.12 -6.05
CA LEU A 185 -13.31 16.77 -6.39
C LEU A 185 -13.93 17.53 -5.21
N LYS A 186 -13.96 16.92 -4.02
CA LYS A 186 -14.45 17.57 -2.78
C LYS A 186 -13.54 18.69 -2.28
N SER A 187 -12.26 18.71 -2.66
CA SER A 187 -11.32 19.78 -2.31
C SER A 187 -11.53 21.05 -3.14
N LEU A 188 -12.14 20.91 -4.32
CA LEU A 188 -12.59 22.05 -5.10
C LEU A 188 -13.66 22.78 -4.28
N ARG A 189 -13.60 24.12 -4.19
CA ARG A 189 -14.55 24.95 -3.43
C ARG A 189 -15.91 25.08 -4.15
N LEU A 190 -16.43 23.98 -4.67
CA LEU A 190 -17.71 23.86 -5.36
C LEU A 190 -18.61 22.98 -4.49
N GLN A 191 -19.84 23.43 -4.22
CA GLN A 191 -20.84 22.57 -3.57
C GLN A 191 -21.34 21.56 -4.60
N LEU A 192 -20.63 20.44 -4.69
CA LEU A 192 -20.89 19.39 -5.67
C LEU A 192 -21.48 18.16 -5.01
N ASP A 193 -22.56 17.65 -5.62
CA ASP A 193 -23.04 16.30 -5.37
C ASP A 193 -22.26 15.32 -6.27
N VAL A 194 -21.38 14.53 -5.65
CA VAL A 194 -20.48 13.62 -6.38
C VAL A 194 -21.25 12.52 -7.11
N LEU A 195 -22.42 12.10 -6.60
CA LEU A 195 -23.21 11.03 -7.21
C LEU A 195 -23.95 11.50 -8.48
N SER A 196 -24.29 12.78 -8.57
CA SER A 196 -24.95 13.37 -9.74
C SER A 196 -24.00 14.14 -10.67
N PHE A 197 -22.69 14.10 -10.40
CA PHE A 197 -21.69 14.75 -11.24
C PHE A 197 -21.70 14.17 -12.66
N ASP A 198 -21.58 15.06 -13.65
CA ASP A 198 -21.65 14.72 -15.07
C ASP A 198 -20.28 14.24 -15.58
N PHE A 199 -19.95 12.99 -15.25
CA PHE A 199 -18.76 12.31 -15.78
C PHE A 199 -18.94 11.96 -17.26
N LEU A 200 -17.91 12.19 -18.08
CA LEU A 200 -17.87 11.73 -19.48
C LEU A 200 -18.15 10.23 -19.58
N ASP A 201 -17.37 9.44 -18.84
CA ASP A 201 -17.59 8.02 -18.62
C ASP A 201 -17.92 7.79 -17.14
N ARG A 202 -19.20 7.55 -16.85
CA ARG A 202 -19.66 7.43 -15.46
C ARG A 202 -19.10 6.17 -14.79
N PRO A 203 -18.47 6.29 -13.61
CA PRO A 203 -18.10 5.12 -12.80
C PRO A 203 -19.32 4.44 -12.19
N ALA A 204 -19.16 3.19 -11.77
CA ALA A 204 -20.20 2.48 -11.01
C ALA A 204 -20.57 3.27 -9.74
N THR A 205 -21.86 3.39 -9.46
CA THR A 205 -22.36 4.14 -8.30
C THR A 205 -21.76 3.57 -7.00
N GLU A 206 -21.64 2.25 -6.91
CA GLU A 206 -21.05 1.54 -5.78
C GLU A 206 -19.59 1.95 -5.53
N ALA A 207 -18.82 2.26 -6.58
CA ALA A 207 -17.44 2.71 -6.46
C ALA A 207 -17.35 4.14 -5.92
N LEU A 208 -18.27 5.03 -6.30
CA LEU A 208 -18.37 6.38 -5.75
C LEU A 208 -18.83 6.35 -4.28
N GLU A 209 -19.82 5.51 -3.97
CA GLU A 209 -20.32 5.33 -2.61
C GLU A 209 -19.24 4.81 -1.67
N ASP A 210 -18.49 3.80 -2.09
CA ASP A 210 -17.37 3.26 -1.34
C ASP A 210 -16.25 4.31 -1.13
N ALA A 211 -15.92 5.09 -2.17
CA ALA A 211 -14.95 6.18 -2.03
C ALA A 211 -15.37 7.21 -0.97
N LEU A 212 -16.64 7.62 -0.95
CA LEU A 212 -17.18 8.53 0.07
C LEU A 212 -17.11 7.93 1.48
N LYS A 213 -17.49 6.65 1.65
CA LYS A 213 -17.39 5.95 2.94
C LYS A 213 -15.94 5.90 3.43
N GLN A 214 -14.99 5.57 2.56
CA GLN A 214 -13.58 5.51 2.93
C GLN A 214 -13.04 6.87 3.35
N LEU A 215 -13.41 7.95 2.64
CA LEU A 215 -13.00 9.31 3.02
C LEU A 215 -13.61 9.75 4.36
N PHE A 216 -14.83 9.35 4.66
CA PHE A 216 -15.47 9.60 5.95
C PHE A 216 -14.74 8.87 7.09
N VAL A 217 -14.39 7.59 6.89
CA VAL A 217 -13.60 6.80 7.86
C VAL A 217 -12.24 7.44 8.14
N LEU A 218 -11.56 7.92 7.10
CA LEU A 218 -10.27 8.62 7.22
C LEU A 218 -10.41 10.00 7.89
N GLY A 219 -11.62 10.52 8.03
CA GLY A 219 -11.91 11.86 8.55
C GLY A 219 -11.60 12.99 7.56
N ALA A 220 -11.50 12.67 6.27
CA ALA A 220 -11.26 13.63 5.19
C ALA A 220 -12.54 14.43 4.85
N ILE A 221 -13.71 13.83 5.06
CA ILE A 221 -15.02 14.47 4.98
C ILE A 221 -15.79 14.27 6.28
N ASP A 222 -16.70 15.19 6.59
CA ASP A 222 -17.61 15.07 7.73
C ASP A 222 -18.89 14.29 7.37
N GLY A 223 -19.83 14.20 8.33
CA GLY A 223 -21.09 13.45 8.15
C GLY A 223 -22.07 14.09 7.15
N ASP A 224 -21.83 15.34 6.76
CA ASP A 224 -22.59 16.08 5.76
C ASP A 224 -21.86 16.10 4.39
N GLY A 225 -20.76 15.35 4.27
CA GLY A 225 -19.99 15.25 3.03
C GLY A 225 -19.16 16.47 2.68
N GLN A 226 -18.91 17.37 3.65
CA GLN A 226 -18.05 18.54 3.48
C GLN A 226 -16.61 18.19 3.79
N ILE A 227 -15.66 18.79 3.05
CA ILE A 227 -14.24 18.53 3.26
C ILE A 227 -13.74 19.14 4.58
N THR A 228 -13.12 18.30 5.41
CA THR A 228 -12.52 18.72 6.68
C THR A 228 -11.17 19.40 6.46
N GLU A 229 -10.59 19.98 7.52
CA GLU A 229 -9.22 20.50 7.45
C GLU A 229 -8.20 19.39 7.17
N ILE A 230 -8.42 18.20 7.74
CA ILE A 230 -7.60 17.01 7.47
C ILE A 230 -7.73 16.62 5.99
N GLY A 231 -8.95 16.63 5.43
CA GLY A 231 -9.17 16.35 4.01
C GLY A 231 -8.45 17.35 3.09
N ARG A 232 -8.47 18.64 3.43
CA ARG A 232 -7.72 19.67 2.70
C ARG A 232 -6.21 19.40 2.73
N GLN A 233 -5.67 19.09 3.92
CA GLN A 233 -4.25 18.74 4.05
C GLN A 233 -3.91 17.49 3.23
N MET A 234 -4.75 16.45 3.30
CA MET A 234 -4.58 15.22 2.52
C MET A 234 -4.55 15.50 1.01
N SER A 235 -5.49 16.32 0.51
CA SER A 235 -5.57 16.67 -0.92
C SER A 235 -4.36 17.44 -1.47
N SER A 236 -3.56 18.05 -0.59
CA SER A 236 -2.34 18.78 -0.96
C SER A 236 -1.09 17.90 -1.02
N LEU A 237 -1.17 16.66 -0.54
CA LEU A 237 -0.08 15.69 -0.59
C LEU A 237 -0.17 14.83 -1.86
N PRO A 238 0.95 14.58 -2.57
CA PRO A 238 0.99 13.67 -3.72
C PRO A 238 1.05 12.20 -3.26
N LEU A 239 0.14 11.81 -2.37
CA LEU A 239 0.07 10.49 -1.74
C LEU A 239 -1.36 9.97 -1.77
N ASP A 240 -1.50 8.65 -1.77
CA ASP A 240 -2.80 8.02 -1.59
C ASP A 240 -3.43 8.43 -0.25
N PRO A 241 -4.76 8.60 -0.17
CA PRO A 241 -5.42 9.13 1.02
C PRO A 241 -5.07 8.44 2.35
N PRO A 242 -4.96 7.09 2.45
CA PRO A 242 -4.52 6.43 3.69
C PRO A 242 -3.09 6.81 4.12
N LEU A 243 -2.16 6.90 3.16
CA LEU A 243 -0.77 7.31 3.42
C LEU A 243 -0.70 8.79 3.81
N ALA A 244 -1.41 9.64 3.09
CA ALA A 244 -1.53 11.07 3.41
C ALA A 244 -2.06 11.27 4.84
N ARG A 245 -3.10 10.51 5.23
CA ARG A 245 -3.67 10.55 6.57
C ARG A 245 -2.67 10.07 7.64
N ALA A 246 -1.90 9.02 7.37
CA ALA A 246 -0.87 8.52 8.28
C ALA A 246 0.23 9.57 8.54
N VAL A 247 0.70 10.25 7.47
CA VAL A 247 1.72 11.31 7.57
C VAL A 247 1.19 12.50 8.36
N ILE A 248 -0.05 12.93 8.13
CA ILE A 248 -0.67 14.01 8.91
C ILE A 248 -0.81 13.61 10.38
N ALA A 249 -1.27 12.39 10.67
CA ALA A 249 -1.44 11.89 12.03
C ALA A 249 -0.11 11.74 12.79
N ALA A 250 1.01 11.50 12.08
CA ALA A 250 2.34 11.40 12.69
C ALA A 250 2.69 12.62 13.54
N ARG A 251 2.20 13.79 13.13
CA ARG A 251 2.42 15.05 13.84
C ARG A 251 1.68 15.14 15.18
N ASP A 252 0.50 14.53 15.26
CA ASP A 252 -0.30 14.52 16.49
C ASP A 252 0.31 13.61 17.57
N PHE A 253 1.11 12.63 17.13
CA PHE A 253 1.85 11.69 17.96
C PHE A 253 3.34 12.02 18.09
N ASP A 254 3.79 13.21 17.64
CA ASP A 254 5.18 13.66 17.71
C ASP A 254 6.19 12.67 17.05
N CYS A 255 5.79 12.01 15.96
CA CYS A 255 6.61 11.08 15.15
C CYS A 255 6.75 11.50 13.68
N GLU A 256 6.58 12.79 13.39
CA GLU A 256 6.76 13.40 12.07
C GLU A 256 8.13 13.07 11.45
N GLU A 257 9.23 13.22 12.21
CA GLU A 257 10.59 12.92 11.72
C GLU A 257 10.74 11.46 11.28
N ASP A 258 10.17 10.52 12.04
CA ASP A 258 10.25 9.10 11.74
C ASP A 258 9.46 8.76 10.47
N MET A 259 8.25 9.31 10.31
CA MET A 259 7.38 9.07 9.14
C MET A 259 7.85 9.80 7.88
N GLU A 260 8.53 10.94 8.04
CA GLU A 260 9.24 11.64 6.97
C GLU A 260 10.55 10.97 6.55
N GLY A 261 10.98 9.90 7.24
CA GLY A 261 12.26 9.25 6.96
C GLY A 261 13.48 10.08 7.41
N GLN A 262 13.34 11.00 8.36
CA GLN A 262 14.47 11.65 9.02
C GLN A 262 14.96 10.79 10.18
N GLY A 263 16.12 10.16 10.03
CA GLY A 263 16.82 9.56 11.16
C GLY A 263 17.26 10.61 12.17
N LYS A 264 16.99 10.39 13.46
CA LYS A 264 17.56 11.19 14.57
C LYS A 264 19.07 11.01 14.63
N GLY A 265 19.80 11.75 13.79
CA GLY A 265 21.22 11.55 13.55
C GLY A 265 21.94 12.83 13.15
N LYS A 266 21.77 13.94 13.88
CA LYS A 266 22.75 15.04 13.84
C LYS A 266 23.97 14.64 14.66
N GLY A 267 24.87 13.90 14.02
CA GLY A 267 26.24 13.70 14.46
C GLY A 267 27.17 13.87 13.27
N LYS A 268 27.56 15.11 12.97
CA LYS A 268 28.85 15.35 12.31
C LYS A 268 29.92 14.85 13.29
N GLY A 269 30.31 13.59 13.17
CA GLY A 269 31.33 12.96 13.98
C GLY A 269 32.05 11.94 13.12
N GLU A 270 33.17 12.36 12.57
CA GLU A 270 34.25 11.52 12.04
C GLU A 270 33.84 10.43 11.04
N ALA A 271 33.83 10.81 9.76
CA ALA A 271 34.23 9.90 8.70
C ALA A 271 35.72 9.56 8.89
N GLY A 272 36.01 8.68 9.86
CA GLY A 272 37.30 8.03 9.98
C GLY A 272 37.43 7.00 8.87
N GLY A 273 38.38 7.20 7.96
CA GLY A 273 38.76 6.20 6.97
C GLY A 273 39.14 4.90 7.67
N GLY A 274 38.32 3.88 7.49
CA GLY A 274 38.50 2.57 8.08
C GLY A 274 37.52 1.61 7.46
N THR A 275 37.96 0.93 6.41
CA THR A 275 37.34 -0.30 5.91
C THR A 275 37.45 -1.37 7.00
N GLY A 276 36.46 -1.43 7.88
CA GLY A 276 36.42 -2.43 8.95
C GLY A 276 35.26 -2.19 9.91
N ASP A 277 34.30 -3.12 9.91
CA ASP A 277 33.37 -3.39 11.02
C ASP A 277 32.18 -2.44 11.29
N VAL A 278 31.59 -1.84 10.26
CA VAL A 278 30.23 -1.27 10.38
C VAL A 278 29.05 -2.22 10.04
N PRO A 279 29.15 -3.39 9.33
CA PRO A 279 27.93 -3.86 8.68
C PRO A 279 26.95 -4.65 9.54
N ALA A 280 27.37 -5.45 10.51
CA ALA A 280 26.44 -6.33 11.26
C ALA A 280 25.65 -5.61 12.37
N ARG A 281 26.16 -4.48 12.89
CA ARG A 281 25.51 -3.73 13.99
C ARG A 281 24.44 -2.74 13.54
N ALA A 282 24.44 -2.35 12.26
CA ALA A 282 23.48 -1.37 11.75
C ALA A 282 22.03 -1.89 11.79
N LEU A 283 21.87 -3.22 11.63
CA LEU A 283 20.64 -3.97 11.74
C LEU A 283 20.57 -4.82 13.03
N GLU A 284 21.30 -4.47 14.10
CA GLU A 284 20.92 -4.84 15.48
C GLU A 284 19.64 -4.08 15.85
N LEU A 285 18.61 -4.30 15.05
CA LEU A 285 17.27 -3.87 15.32
C LEU A 285 16.79 -4.80 16.44
N ASP A 286 16.77 -4.24 17.64
CA ASP A 286 15.87 -4.63 18.72
C ASP A 286 14.41 -4.41 18.28
N THR A 287 14.05 -4.82 17.05
CA THR A 287 12.69 -4.85 16.55
C THR A 287 12.03 -5.99 17.27
N GLU A 288 11.56 -5.68 18.47
CA GLU A 288 10.30 -6.22 18.93
C GLU A 288 9.35 -6.30 17.73
N ARG A 289 8.67 -7.45 17.64
CA ARG A 289 8.06 -8.05 16.46
C ARG A 289 6.79 -7.30 16.03
N VAL A 290 6.97 -6.10 15.49
CA VAL A 290 5.93 -5.07 15.46
C VAL A 290 5.24 -4.93 14.08
N GLY A 291 5.86 -5.40 12.99
CA GLY A 291 5.28 -5.46 11.65
C GLY A 291 6.14 -4.91 10.52
N ASP A 292 5.71 -5.14 9.28
CA ASP A 292 6.48 -4.88 8.05
C ASP A 292 6.76 -3.38 7.83
N HIS A 293 5.82 -2.51 8.20
CA HIS A 293 5.99 -1.05 8.06
C HIS A 293 7.16 -0.52 8.90
N ILE A 294 7.33 -1.05 10.11
CA ILE A 294 8.41 -0.65 11.01
C ILE A 294 9.76 -1.17 10.52
N LEU A 295 9.78 -2.36 9.93
CA LEU A 295 10.96 -2.88 9.28
C LEU A 295 11.42 -1.96 8.14
N LEU A 296 10.51 -1.56 7.24
CA LEU A 296 10.85 -0.69 6.11
C LEU A 296 11.44 0.64 6.59
N LEU A 297 10.85 1.24 7.63
CA LEU A 297 11.39 2.44 8.27
C LEU A 297 12.80 2.19 8.83
N ALA A 298 12.97 1.09 9.55
CA ALA A 298 14.22 0.75 10.20
C ALA A 298 15.36 0.49 9.21
N VAL A 299 15.09 -0.23 8.13
CA VAL A 299 16.01 -0.48 7.01
C VAL A 299 16.43 0.84 6.36
N TYR A 300 15.46 1.73 6.08
CA TYR A 300 15.75 3.04 5.50
C TYR A 300 16.61 3.91 6.43
N GLN A 301 16.28 3.97 7.72
CA GLN A 301 17.07 4.71 8.71
C GLN A 301 18.47 4.12 8.93
N ALA A 302 18.63 2.79 8.83
CA ALA A 302 19.95 2.14 8.88
C ALA A 302 20.79 2.53 7.65
N TRP A 303 20.21 2.45 6.46
CA TRP A 303 20.87 2.85 5.22
C TRP A 303 21.27 4.33 5.22
N GLN A 304 20.42 5.20 5.74
CA GLN A 304 20.72 6.62 5.93
C GLN A 304 21.90 6.85 6.89
N ARG A 305 21.97 6.10 8.00
CA ARG A 305 23.10 6.18 8.96
C ARG A 305 24.43 5.73 8.34
N CYS A 306 24.38 4.78 7.41
CA CYS A 306 25.54 4.33 6.63
C CYS A 306 25.87 5.25 5.44
N GLY A 307 25.32 6.47 5.40
CA GLY A 307 25.62 7.45 4.35
C GLY A 307 25.06 7.09 2.97
N TYR A 308 23.99 6.29 2.91
CA TYR A 308 23.40 5.81 1.66
C TYR A 308 24.34 4.91 0.83
N SER A 309 25.16 4.10 1.51
CA SER A 309 26.14 3.22 0.85
C SER A 309 25.49 2.19 -0.08
N ALA A 310 26.11 1.96 -1.24
CA ALA A 310 25.75 0.88 -2.16
C ALA A 310 26.13 -0.50 -1.60
N ASP A 311 27.24 -0.60 -0.86
CA ASP A 311 27.71 -1.84 -0.25
C ASP A 311 26.70 -2.37 0.77
N PHE A 312 26.08 -1.47 1.54
CA PHE A 312 24.99 -1.82 2.45
C PHE A 312 23.81 -2.45 1.68
N CYS A 313 23.46 -1.92 0.50
CA CYS A 313 22.39 -2.51 -0.29
C CYS A 313 22.77 -3.91 -0.81
N SER A 314 24.00 -4.07 -1.31
CA SER A 314 24.49 -5.35 -1.81
C SER A 314 24.54 -6.43 -0.73
N GLU A 315 25.00 -6.10 0.47
CA GLU A 315 25.13 -7.04 1.59
C GLU A 315 23.77 -7.53 2.11
N TYR A 316 22.79 -6.62 2.21
CA TYR A 316 21.45 -6.93 2.72
C TYR A 316 20.46 -7.36 1.63
N GLY A 317 20.92 -7.58 0.39
CA GLY A 317 20.07 -7.96 -0.74
C GLY A 317 19.02 -6.91 -1.12
N LEU A 318 19.26 -5.64 -0.80
CA LEU A 318 18.36 -4.53 -1.10
C LEU A 318 18.60 -4.01 -2.51
N GLN A 319 17.52 -3.63 -3.20
CA GLN A 319 17.62 -2.99 -4.49
C GLN A 319 18.03 -1.52 -4.33
N LEU A 320 19.30 -1.20 -4.62
CA LEU A 320 19.87 0.16 -4.50
C LEU A 320 19.01 1.23 -5.18
N ARG A 321 18.44 0.91 -6.34
CA ARG A 321 17.51 1.80 -7.06
C ARG A 321 16.25 2.11 -6.27
N ALA A 322 15.60 1.10 -5.72
CA ALA A 322 14.38 1.29 -4.95
C ALA A 322 14.67 2.16 -3.72
N MET A 323 15.84 1.96 -3.09
CA MET A 323 16.32 2.79 -1.99
C MET A 323 16.60 4.24 -2.41
N ASN A 324 17.26 4.47 -3.56
CA ASN A 324 17.48 5.81 -4.11
C ASN A 324 16.17 6.50 -4.51
N PHE A 325 15.23 5.77 -5.09
CA PHE A 325 13.89 6.29 -5.39
C PHE A 325 13.17 6.68 -4.09
N ALA A 326 13.18 5.81 -3.08
CA ALA A 326 12.61 6.12 -1.77
C ALA A 326 13.25 7.37 -1.16
N LYS A 327 14.57 7.54 -1.26
CA LYS A 327 15.29 8.75 -0.83
C LYS A 327 14.81 10.00 -1.56
N SER A 328 14.62 9.92 -2.88
CA SER A 328 14.09 11.04 -3.68
C SER A 328 12.67 11.41 -3.25
N VAL A 329 11.79 10.41 -3.08
CA VAL A 329 10.40 10.61 -2.63
C VAL A 329 10.36 11.23 -1.24
N VAL A 330 11.17 10.72 -0.31
CA VAL A 330 11.31 11.27 1.04
C VAL A 330 11.75 12.74 1.00
N GLY A 331 12.76 13.08 0.19
CA GLY A 331 13.21 14.47 0.05
C GLY A 331 12.13 15.39 -0.53
N GLN A 332 11.37 14.92 -1.52
CA GLN A 332 10.25 15.67 -2.08
C GLN A 332 9.13 15.88 -1.05
N LEU A 333 8.77 14.83 -0.31
CA LEU A 333 7.72 14.89 0.71
C LEU A 333 8.09 15.84 1.84
N GLN A 334 9.34 15.81 2.32
CA GLN A 334 9.87 16.78 3.28
C GLN A 334 9.74 18.22 2.76
N GLY A 335 10.06 18.44 1.49
CA GLY A 335 9.90 19.75 0.85
C GLY A 335 8.45 20.23 0.80
N VAL A 336 7.50 19.32 0.56
CA VAL A 336 6.06 19.64 0.59
C VAL A 336 5.61 19.96 2.02
N LEU A 337 5.95 19.09 3.00
CA LEU A 337 5.56 19.25 4.40
C LEU A 337 6.12 20.53 5.03
N GLN A 338 7.37 20.89 4.71
CA GLN A 338 7.99 22.11 5.19
C GLN A 338 7.26 23.37 4.68
N LYS A 339 6.82 23.36 3.41
CA LYS A 339 6.03 24.45 2.83
C LYS A 339 4.63 24.53 3.40
N ALA A 340 4.05 23.38 3.76
CA ALA A 340 2.66 23.29 4.10
C ALA A 340 2.29 24.01 5.42
N SER A 341 3.26 24.29 6.31
CA SER A 341 3.12 25.07 7.54
C SER A 341 1.81 24.84 8.31
N TRP A 342 1.33 23.59 8.34
CA TRP A 342 0.08 23.24 9.01
C TRP A 342 0.22 23.59 10.50
N ARG A 343 -0.87 23.85 11.22
CA ARG A 343 -0.84 23.97 12.70
C ARG A 343 -1.12 22.60 13.33
N LYS A 344 -0.53 22.30 14.51
CA LYS A 344 -0.96 21.13 15.30
C LYS A 344 -2.43 21.36 15.66
N VAL A 345 -3.28 20.38 15.37
CA VAL A 345 -4.69 20.45 15.76
C VAL A 345 -4.71 20.54 17.29
N GLN A 346 -5.19 21.66 17.84
CA GLN A 346 -5.33 21.79 19.28
C GLN A 346 -6.53 20.95 19.73
N ALA A 347 -6.45 20.35 20.92
CA ALA A 347 -7.48 19.47 21.47
C ALA A 347 -8.88 20.12 21.63
N GLY A 348 -8.99 21.44 21.42
CA GLY A 348 -10.23 22.22 21.44
C GLY A 348 -10.81 22.58 20.06
N ASP A 349 -10.04 22.46 18.97
CA ASP A 349 -10.49 22.80 17.60
C ASP A 349 -11.05 21.58 16.84
N ALA A 350 -11.00 20.40 17.45
CA ALA A 350 -11.60 19.19 16.93
C ALA A 350 -13.14 19.35 16.88
N GLN A 351 -13.66 19.65 15.69
CA GLN A 351 -15.05 19.34 15.37
C GLN A 351 -15.34 17.88 15.76
N THR A 352 -16.59 17.60 16.11
CA THR A 352 -17.12 16.37 16.75
C THR A 352 -16.71 15.02 16.12
N ASN A 353 -16.02 15.06 14.97
CA ASN A 353 -15.48 13.95 14.21
C ASN A 353 -13.94 13.85 14.28
N ASP A 354 -13.26 14.23 15.36
CA ASP A 354 -11.84 13.86 15.58
C ASP A 354 -11.70 12.83 16.71
N VAL A 355 -11.01 11.74 16.44
CA VAL A 355 -10.86 10.65 17.40
C VAL A 355 -9.85 11.07 18.48
N ARG A 356 -10.34 11.28 19.71
CA ARG A 356 -9.46 11.52 20.85
C ARG A 356 -8.80 10.22 21.29
N TYR A 357 -7.51 10.10 20.98
CA TYR A 357 -6.67 9.03 21.52
C TYR A 357 -6.19 9.35 22.95
N PRO A 358 -6.10 8.34 23.84
CA PRO A 358 -5.45 8.51 25.13
C PRO A 358 -3.99 8.95 24.92
N ARG A 359 -3.62 10.15 25.36
CA ARG A 359 -2.21 10.56 25.40
C ARG A 359 -1.53 9.94 26.60
N ASP A 360 -0.39 9.29 26.38
CA ASP A 360 0.44 8.78 27.46
C ASP A 360 0.91 9.95 28.36
N LYS A 361 0.47 9.93 29.62
CA LYS A 361 0.65 11.05 30.57
C LYS A 361 2.12 11.25 30.97
N ARG A 362 3.04 10.35 30.55
CA ARG A 362 4.45 10.37 30.93
C ARG A 362 5.30 11.43 30.21
N SER A 363 4.88 11.93 29.04
CA SER A 363 5.67 12.91 28.26
C SER A 363 5.49 14.38 28.73
N ARG A 364 4.41 14.69 29.46
CA ARG A 364 4.07 16.07 29.88
C ARG A 364 4.72 16.54 31.18
N SER A 365 5.39 15.67 31.94
CA SER A 365 5.99 16.06 33.24
C SER A 365 7.28 16.90 33.11
N ARG A 366 7.76 17.20 31.90
CA ARG A 366 9.02 17.92 31.68
C ARG A 366 8.90 19.38 31.26
N SER A 367 7.70 19.92 31.02
CA SER A 367 7.53 21.29 30.50
C SER A 367 6.77 22.25 31.42
N ARG A 368 6.49 21.89 32.68
CA ARG A 368 5.93 22.80 33.69
C ARG A 368 6.82 22.92 34.93
N SER A 369 7.98 23.54 34.76
CA SER A 369 8.78 24.04 35.89
C SER A 369 9.67 25.22 35.51
N ARG A 370 9.17 26.13 34.66
CA ARG A 370 9.79 27.46 34.44
C ARG A 370 8.74 28.50 34.07
N SER A 371 7.97 28.96 35.03
CA SER A 371 7.36 30.31 35.02
C SER A 371 6.66 30.53 36.36
N ARG A 372 6.78 31.75 36.91
CA ARG A 372 6.36 32.24 38.25
C ARG A 372 7.41 31.94 39.34
N ASP A 373 8.07 32.88 40.00
CA ASP A 373 7.77 34.29 40.27
C ASP A 373 9.05 35.12 40.38
N ARG A 374 9.04 36.30 39.75
CA ARG A 374 9.89 37.44 40.13
C ARG A 374 8.95 38.46 40.75
N HIS A 375 8.99 38.64 42.07
CA HIS A 375 8.78 39.88 42.81
C HIS A 375 8.81 39.58 44.31
N GLY A 376 9.60 40.34 45.10
CA GLY A 376 9.53 40.36 46.56
C GLY A 376 10.87 40.30 47.30
N HIS A 377 11.29 41.45 47.86
CA HIS A 377 12.08 41.72 49.08
C HIS A 377 12.98 40.62 49.68
N ARG A 378 14.31 40.83 49.81
CA ARG A 378 15.08 41.63 50.80
C ARG A 378 15.09 41.02 52.23
N GLU A 379 16.30 40.64 52.66
CA GLU A 379 16.77 40.16 54.00
C GLU A 379 16.30 38.74 54.37
N GLU A 380 17.10 37.79 54.86
CA GLU A 380 18.17 37.81 55.86
C GLU A 380 19.28 36.79 55.56
N GLY A 381 20.44 37.00 56.21
CA GLY A 381 21.67 36.25 56.01
C GLY A 381 21.91 35.08 56.97
N LYS A 382 23.06 34.45 56.71
CA LYS A 382 23.86 33.61 57.63
C LYS A 382 23.31 32.22 57.99
N LYS A 383 23.47 31.25 57.08
CA LYS A 383 23.70 29.84 57.49
C LYS A 383 24.44 28.92 56.51
N HIS A 384 25.01 29.44 55.42
CA HIS A 384 25.59 28.61 54.36
C HIS A 384 27.11 28.74 54.16
N LYS A 385 27.84 29.20 55.18
CA LYS A 385 29.31 29.35 55.14
C LYS A 385 30.08 28.42 56.09
N LYS A 386 29.39 27.61 56.91
CA LYS A 386 30.02 26.66 57.86
C LYS A 386 30.16 25.23 57.28
N GLU A 387 29.20 24.75 56.49
CA GLU A 387 29.23 23.39 55.90
C GLU A 387 30.22 23.19 54.73
N LYS A 388 30.67 24.27 54.09
CA LYS A 388 31.62 24.19 52.96
C LYS A 388 33.08 24.06 53.38
N LYS A 389 33.42 24.32 54.65
CA LYS A 389 34.80 24.28 55.16
C LYS A 389 35.18 22.88 55.69
N GLU A 390 34.27 22.18 56.35
CA GLU A 390 34.51 20.83 56.89
C GLU A 390 34.57 19.71 55.82
N ARG A 391 33.92 19.91 54.66
CA ARG A 391 33.93 18.92 53.57
C ARG A 391 35.22 18.94 52.73
N LYS A 392 36.03 19.99 52.86
CA LYS A 392 37.27 20.18 52.09
C LYS A 392 38.52 19.64 52.82
N GLU A 393 38.49 19.53 54.15
CA GLU A 393 39.57 18.92 54.94
C GLU A 393 39.51 17.38 54.96
N ARG A 394 38.31 16.78 55.00
CA ARG A 394 38.14 15.31 54.94
C ARG A 394 38.58 14.65 53.62
N ARG A 395 38.90 15.43 52.58
CA ARG A 395 39.35 14.91 51.27
C ARG A 395 40.88 14.92 51.10
N LYS A 396 41.65 15.46 52.05
CA LYS A 396 43.12 15.50 51.97
C LYS A 396 43.82 14.37 52.74
N ASP A 397 43.16 13.71 53.69
CA ASP A 397 43.79 12.66 54.51
C ASP A 397 43.66 11.22 53.96
N ALA A 398 42.99 11.03 52.81
CA ALA A 398 42.85 9.71 52.17
C ALA A 398 43.89 9.42 51.07
N ARG A 399 44.96 10.22 50.96
CA ARG A 399 46.05 10.03 50.00
C ARG A 399 47.40 9.95 50.72
N ARG A 400 47.64 8.88 51.49
CA ARG A 400 48.96 8.41 51.93
C ARG A 400 48.82 7.03 52.57
N GLY A 401 49.19 5.97 51.84
CA GLY A 401 49.31 4.62 52.42
C GLY A 401 49.15 3.43 51.46
N ARG A 402 50.29 2.81 51.10
CA ARG A 402 50.53 1.37 50.83
C ARG A 402 50.08 0.67 49.52
N SER A 403 51.10 0.41 48.67
CA SER A 403 51.64 -0.89 48.17
C SER A 403 50.76 -2.05 47.63
N ARG A 404 51.08 -2.43 46.37
CA ARG A 404 51.04 -3.73 45.63
C ARG A 404 50.35 -4.97 46.26
N SER A 405 49.38 -5.53 45.53
CA SER A 405 49.20 -6.99 45.25
C SER A 405 48.17 -7.24 44.12
N HIS A 406 48.20 -8.44 43.52
CA HIS A 406 47.58 -8.88 42.26
C HIS A 406 46.09 -9.37 42.35
N SER A 407 45.34 -9.17 41.24
CA SER A 407 44.17 -9.95 40.71
C SER A 407 42.78 -9.86 41.38
N PRO A 408 41.65 -10.20 40.69
CA PRO A 408 41.24 -9.86 39.33
C PRO A 408 39.76 -9.34 39.20
N GLN A 409 39.50 -8.61 38.11
CA GLN A 409 38.21 -8.40 37.40
C GLN A 409 36.92 -8.10 38.19
N GLY A 410 36.54 -6.82 38.24
CA GLY A 410 35.17 -6.35 38.51
C GLY A 410 34.59 -5.60 37.30
N ARG A 411 33.56 -6.16 36.67
CA ARG A 411 32.83 -5.57 35.54
C ARG A 411 32.16 -4.25 35.96
N SER A 412 32.57 -3.13 35.36
CA SER A 412 31.82 -1.87 35.44
C SER A 412 30.52 -1.98 34.62
N ARG A 413 29.37 -1.96 35.29
CA ARG A 413 28.05 -1.87 34.65
C ARG A 413 27.95 -0.56 33.87
N SER A 414 27.96 -0.66 32.54
CA SER A 414 27.67 0.45 31.63
C SER A 414 26.17 0.82 31.68
N PRO A 415 25.79 2.09 31.49
CA PRO A 415 24.40 2.54 31.58
C PRO A 415 23.62 2.18 30.28
N LYS A 416 23.23 0.90 30.12
CA LYS A 416 22.41 0.43 28.98
C LYS A 416 20.90 0.72 29.12
N GLY A 417 20.41 1.17 30.28
CA GLY A 417 18.96 1.20 30.55
C GLY A 417 18.15 2.43 30.10
N ARG A 418 18.78 3.55 29.69
CA ARG A 418 18.06 4.82 29.42
C ARG A 418 17.82 5.15 27.94
N ARG A 419 18.56 4.56 26.99
CA ARG A 419 18.37 4.84 25.55
C ARG A 419 17.23 4.01 24.93
N GLY A 420 17.05 2.75 25.35
CA GLY A 420 16.01 1.86 24.79
C GLY A 420 14.57 2.31 25.04
N GLN A 421 14.27 2.92 26.19
CA GLN A 421 12.91 3.38 26.53
C GLN A 421 12.42 4.55 25.65
N SER A 422 13.33 5.42 25.18
CA SER A 422 12.97 6.55 24.33
C SER A 422 12.71 6.16 22.87
N ALA A 423 13.41 5.13 22.37
CA ALA A 423 13.21 4.62 21.02
C ALA A 423 11.91 3.81 20.91
N ARG A 424 11.59 3.01 21.94
CA ARG A 424 10.37 2.20 22.01
C ARG A 424 9.09 3.07 21.98
N GLY A 425 9.11 4.22 22.66
CA GLY A 425 8.00 5.19 22.60
C GLY A 425 7.84 5.85 21.22
N SER A 426 8.92 6.06 20.46
CA SER A 426 8.86 6.61 19.08
C SER A 426 8.15 5.65 18.13
N LEU A 427 8.48 4.35 18.21
CA LEU A 427 7.88 3.33 17.33
C LEU A 427 6.41 3.05 17.64
N GLU A 428 6.01 3.14 18.92
CA GLU A 428 4.61 3.04 19.31
C GLU A 428 3.77 4.17 18.70
N ASN A 429 4.29 5.40 18.73
CA ASN A 429 3.65 6.56 18.11
C ASN A 429 3.52 6.41 16.59
N VAL A 430 4.54 5.85 15.92
CA VAL A 430 4.48 5.53 14.48
C VAL A 430 3.35 4.54 14.17
N ARG A 431 3.22 3.45 14.93
CA ARG A 431 2.12 2.49 14.74
C ARG A 431 0.76 3.10 15.00
N GLN A 432 0.67 3.98 15.99
CA GLN A 432 -0.57 4.68 16.29
C GLN A 432 -0.95 5.63 15.13
N ALA A 433 0.01 6.36 14.57
CA ALA A 433 -0.19 7.17 13.36
C ALA A 433 -0.64 6.32 12.16
N LEU A 434 0.01 5.17 11.95
CA LEU A 434 -0.38 4.21 10.91
C LEU A 434 -1.79 3.66 11.14
N THR A 435 -2.20 3.43 12.40
CA THR A 435 -3.55 2.96 12.73
C THR A 435 -4.61 3.98 12.32
N VAL A 436 -4.32 5.28 12.49
CA VAL A 436 -5.21 6.37 12.02
C VAL A 436 -5.25 6.44 10.49
N GLY A 437 -4.08 6.34 9.84
CA GLY A 437 -3.98 6.43 8.38
C GLY A 437 -4.63 5.26 7.65
N PHE A 438 -4.50 4.05 8.20
CA PHE A 438 -5.05 2.81 7.65
C PHE A 438 -6.34 2.40 8.35
N ALA A 439 -7.14 3.36 8.84
CA ALA A 439 -8.37 3.09 9.58
C ALA A 439 -9.39 2.26 8.78
N ASN A 440 -9.40 2.38 7.45
CA ASN A 440 -10.22 1.59 6.53
C ASN A 440 -9.62 0.21 6.19
N ARG A 441 -8.42 -0.12 6.68
CA ARG A 441 -7.68 -1.37 6.40
C ARG A 441 -7.28 -2.07 7.71
N ILE A 442 -8.28 -2.32 8.56
CA ILE A 442 -8.12 -3.02 9.84
C ILE A 442 -8.66 -4.45 9.70
N ALA A 443 -7.97 -5.41 10.32
CA ALA A 443 -8.44 -6.78 10.43
C ALA A 443 -8.30 -7.32 11.86
N HIS A 444 -9.23 -8.19 12.24
CA HIS A 444 -9.26 -8.85 13.54
C HIS A 444 -9.04 -10.35 13.39
N ARG A 445 -8.14 -10.92 14.18
CA ARG A 445 -7.85 -12.35 14.20
C ARG A 445 -9.08 -13.11 14.70
N MET A 446 -9.44 -14.23 14.07
CA MET A 446 -10.52 -15.07 14.64
C MET A 446 -9.99 -15.94 15.78
N LEU A 447 -10.91 -16.37 16.64
CA LEU A 447 -10.61 -17.08 17.87
C LEU A 447 -9.82 -18.37 17.59
N ASN A 448 -8.72 -18.56 18.33
CA ASN A 448 -7.89 -19.78 18.31
C ASN A 448 -7.32 -20.17 16.94
N HIS A 449 -7.21 -19.24 16.00
CA HIS A 449 -6.55 -19.47 14.72
C HIS A 449 -5.82 -18.22 14.23
N ASN A 450 -4.99 -18.36 13.20
CA ASN A 450 -4.20 -17.27 12.60
C ASN A 450 -4.83 -16.69 11.31
N GLY A 451 -6.10 -16.98 11.06
CA GLY A 451 -6.90 -16.26 10.07
C GLY A 451 -7.36 -14.90 10.60
N TYR A 452 -7.63 -13.98 9.69
CA TYR A 452 -8.09 -12.64 9.98
C TYR A 452 -9.39 -12.35 9.24
N LYS A 453 -10.27 -11.57 9.88
CA LYS A 453 -11.47 -11.01 9.29
C LYS A 453 -11.30 -9.51 9.12
N THR A 454 -11.44 -9.01 7.89
CA THR A 454 -11.38 -7.57 7.63
C THR A 454 -12.57 -6.84 8.23
N TYR A 455 -12.36 -5.59 8.63
CA TYR A 455 -13.36 -4.72 9.23
C TYR A 455 -13.80 -3.64 8.23
N ASN A 456 -14.47 -4.07 7.18
CA ASN A 456 -15.10 -3.27 6.13
C ASN A 456 -16.55 -3.77 5.90
N ASP A 457 -17.32 -3.07 5.05
CA ASP A 457 -18.72 -3.44 4.72
C ASP A 457 -18.82 -4.88 4.18
N SER A 458 -17.75 -5.36 3.54
CA SER A 458 -17.59 -6.68 2.92
C SER A 458 -16.56 -7.53 3.65
N ALA A 459 -16.82 -7.80 4.93
CA ALA A 459 -15.90 -8.54 5.79
C ALA A 459 -15.41 -9.84 5.12
N THR A 460 -14.11 -9.86 4.80
CA THR A 460 -13.43 -10.92 4.07
C THR A 460 -12.53 -11.70 5.02
N LEU A 461 -12.55 -13.03 4.90
CA LEU A 461 -11.60 -13.88 5.60
C LEU A 461 -10.29 -13.96 4.80
N ALA A 462 -9.19 -13.65 5.46
CA ALA A 462 -7.87 -13.61 4.85
C ALA A 462 -6.81 -14.20 5.79
N GLU A 463 -5.75 -14.73 5.21
CA GLU A 463 -4.56 -15.17 5.94
C GLU A 463 -3.44 -14.11 5.80
N LEU A 464 -2.40 -14.18 6.61
CA LEU A 464 -1.21 -13.35 6.38
C LEU A 464 -0.45 -13.85 5.16
N HIS A 465 -0.05 -12.95 4.28
CA HIS A 465 0.78 -13.31 3.13
C HIS A 465 2.13 -13.88 3.60
N PRO A 466 2.68 -14.94 2.98
CA PRO A 466 3.95 -15.54 3.39
C PRO A 466 5.14 -14.58 3.40
N SER A 467 5.08 -13.47 2.67
CA SER A 467 6.13 -12.44 2.68
C SER A 467 6.10 -11.54 3.92
N SER A 468 5.02 -11.55 4.71
CA SER A 468 4.83 -10.70 5.90
C SER A 468 5.51 -11.35 7.12
N LEU A 469 6.83 -11.59 7.00
CA LEU A 469 7.62 -12.44 7.91
C LEU A 469 7.93 -11.79 9.27
N HIS A 470 7.58 -10.52 9.47
CA HIS A 470 8.04 -9.74 10.63
C HIS A 470 6.99 -9.56 11.71
N ILE A 471 5.82 -10.19 11.54
CA ILE A 471 4.85 -10.38 12.61
C ILE A 471 5.11 -11.78 13.19
N GLN A 472 5.37 -11.84 14.49
CA GLN A 472 5.66 -13.11 15.15
C GLN A 472 4.50 -13.50 16.04
N ALA A 473 4.30 -14.81 16.15
CA ALA A 473 3.38 -15.38 17.10
C ALA A 473 3.85 -15.15 18.54
N ASP A 474 2.89 -15.10 19.45
CA ASP A 474 3.12 -15.21 20.89
C ASP A 474 3.57 -16.62 21.30
N GLU A 475 3.72 -16.83 22.61
CA GLU A 475 4.14 -18.11 23.19
C GLU A 475 3.16 -19.26 22.86
N GLU A 476 1.92 -18.94 22.51
CA GLU A 476 0.86 -19.89 22.14
C GLU A 476 0.79 -20.13 20.62
N GLY A 477 1.67 -19.50 19.83
CA GLY A 477 1.67 -19.64 18.38
C GLY A 477 0.64 -18.74 17.68
N LEU A 478 0.05 -17.77 18.38
CA LEU A 478 -1.00 -16.88 17.87
C LEU A 478 -0.43 -15.51 17.47
N TYR A 479 -0.87 -15.01 16.32
CA TYR A 479 -0.53 -13.65 15.86
C TYR A 479 -1.33 -12.56 16.61
N PRO A 480 -0.95 -11.27 16.51
CA PRO A 480 -1.67 -10.18 17.15
C PRO A 480 -3.16 -10.15 16.81
N ASP A 481 -4.02 -9.87 17.80
CA ASP A 481 -5.47 -9.84 17.63
C ASP A 481 -5.94 -8.81 16.61
N TRP A 482 -5.27 -7.65 16.57
CA TRP A 482 -5.59 -6.56 15.66
C TRP A 482 -4.40 -6.23 14.79
N VAL A 483 -4.65 -6.09 13.50
CA VAL A 483 -3.64 -5.70 12.52
C VAL A 483 -4.18 -4.64 11.57
N ILE A 484 -3.28 -3.82 11.06
CA ILE A 484 -3.50 -3.02 9.84
C ILE A 484 -2.73 -3.67 8.69
N TYR A 485 -3.22 -3.48 7.47
CA TYR A 485 -2.60 -4.00 6.26
C TYR A 485 -2.52 -2.95 5.16
N HIS A 486 -1.49 -3.03 4.30
CA HIS A 486 -1.37 -2.15 3.15
C HIS A 486 -2.22 -2.66 1.99
N GLU A 487 -2.09 -3.94 1.65
CA GLU A 487 -2.77 -4.57 0.52
C GLU A 487 -3.45 -5.85 0.96
N LEU A 488 -4.59 -6.16 0.37
CA LEU A 488 -5.19 -7.49 0.45
C LEU A 488 -5.18 -8.08 -0.97
N VAL A 489 -4.40 -9.14 -1.12
CA VAL A 489 -4.09 -9.76 -2.40
C VAL A 489 -4.97 -10.99 -2.56
N SER A 490 -5.87 -10.94 -3.55
CA SER A 490 -6.76 -12.05 -3.85
C SER A 490 -6.12 -12.99 -4.89
N THR A 491 -5.70 -14.18 -4.43
CA THR A 491 -5.20 -15.27 -5.29
C THR A 491 -6.20 -16.43 -5.32
N THR A 492 -5.80 -17.67 -5.02
CA THR A 492 -6.71 -18.77 -4.65
C THR A 492 -7.32 -18.56 -3.27
N ARG A 493 -6.57 -17.88 -2.38
CA ARG A 493 -7.04 -17.39 -1.09
C ARG A 493 -6.72 -15.90 -0.94
N PRO A 494 -7.53 -15.14 -0.20
CA PRO A 494 -7.21 -13.75 0.14
C PRO A 494 -6.06 -13.69 1.16
N PHE A 495 -5.05 -12.85 0.91
CA PHE A 495 -3.92 -12.65 1.81
C PHE A 495 -3.69 -11.17 2.17
N LEU A 496 -3.48 -10.88 3.45
CA LEU A 496 -3.06 -9.56 3.94
C LEU A 496 -1.54 -9.40 3.76
N ARG A 497 -1.12 -8.32 3.11
CA ARG A 497 0.28 -8.04 2.78
C ARG A 497 0.72 -6.70 3.39
N GLN A 498 1.98 -6.65 3.81
CA GLN A 498 2.57 -5.52 4.56
C GLN A 498 1.75 -5.22 5.80
N VAL A 499 1.88 -6.08 6.81
CA VAL A 499 1.00 -6.10 7.97
C VAL A 499 1.70 -5.51 9.19
N CYS A 500 0.97 -4.77 10.02
CA CYS A 500 1.48 -4.26 11.29
C CYS A 500 0.49 -4.54 12.43
N GLY A 501 1.00 -5.10 13.52
CA GLY A 501 0.19 -5.36 14.72
C GLY A 501 -0.16 -4.05 15.41
N VAL A 502 -1.41 -3.91 15.84
CA VAL A 502 -1.91 -2.70 16.52
C VAL A 502 -2.66 -3.07 17.80
N LYS A 503 -2.79 -2.12 18.72
CA LYS A 503 -3.49 -2.33 19.99
C LYS A 503 -4.98 -2.04 19.83
N MET A 504 -5.81 -2.80 20.53
CA MET A 504 -7.27 -2.58 20.57
C MET A 504 -7.61 -1.14 20.97
N GLU A 505 -6.90 -0.56 21.93
CA GLU A 505 -7.10 0.82 22.41
C GLU A 505 -7.00 1.89 21.30
N TRP A 506 -6.22 1.62 20.25
CA TRP A 506 -6.08 2.50 19.09
C TRP A 506 -7.16 2.26 18.03
N VAL A 507 -7.71 1.05 18.00
CA VAL A 507 -8.78 0.68 17.06
C VAL A 507 -10.14 1.08 17.60
N THR A 508 -10.38 0.91 18.91
CA THR A 508 -11.68 1.13 19.55
C THR A 508 -12.34 2.45 19.16
N PRO A 509 -11.64 3.60 19.18
CA PRO A 509 -12.32 4.86 18.86
C PRO A 509 -12.50 5.12 17.35
N LEU A 510 -11.94 4.27 16.48
CA LEU A 510 -12.24 4.23 15.04
C LEU A 510 -13.49 3.41 14.71
N LEU A 511 -13.83 2.41 15.54
CA LEU A 511 -14.95 1.47 15.30
C LEU A 511 -16.31 2.15 15.02
N PRO A 512 -16.69 3.28 15.67
CA PRO A 512 -17.96 3.94 15.36
C PRO A 512 -18.05 4.46 13.92
N ARG A 513 -16.92 4.83 13.30
CA ARG A 513 -16.89 5.31 11.91
C ARG A 513 -16.99 4.19 10.90
N LEU A 514 -16.63 2.98 11.32
CA LEU A 514 -16.63 1.77 10.50
C LEU A 514 -18.01 1.11 10.40
N LYS A 515 -19.03 1.61 11.11
CA LYS A 515 -20.39 1.04 11.11
C LYS A 515 -21.47 2.11 10.90
N GLY A 516 -22.36 1.89 9.92
CA GLY A 516 -23.60 2.68 9.78
C GLY A 516 -23.43 4.04 9.10
N VAL A 517 -22.69 4.09 7.99
CA VAL A 517 -22.47 5.32 7.21
C VAL A 517 -23.63 5.54 6.21
N ASN A 518 -24.30 6.70 6.27
CA ASN A 518 -25.32 7.09 5.30
C ASN A 518 -24.69 7.83 4.12
N VAL A 519 -24.57 7.16 2.98
CA VAL A 519 -23.83 7.67 1.80
C VAL A 519 -24.53 8.83 1.09
N GLN A 520 -25.86 8.86 1.09
CA GLN A 520 -26.64 9.94 0.44
C GLN A 520 -26.35 11.31 1.08
N ARG A 521 -26.07 11.33 2.39
CA ARG A 521 -25.64 12.56 3.08
C ARG A 521 -24.21 12.95 2.72
N LEU A 522 -23.32 11.97 2.57
CA LEU A 522 -21.91 12.21 2.21
C LEU A 522 -21.72 12.74 0.78
N SER A 523 -22.67 12.44 -0.12
CA SER A 523 -22.56 12.86 -1.51
C SER A 523 -22.62 14.38 -1.67
N GLY A 524 -23.31 15.08 -0.76
CA GLY A 524 -23.57 16.53 -0.82
C GLY A 524 -25.01 16.86 -1.21
N ARG A 525 -25.89 15.86 -1.35
CA ARG A 525 -27.32 16.07 -1.58
C ARG A 525 -27.96 16.68 -0.34
N LYS A 526 -28.65 17.82 -0.48
CA LYS A 526 -29.50 18.36 0.59
C LYS A 526 -30.55 17.30 0.93
N ALA A 527 -30.68 16.95 2.20
CA ALA A 527 -31.75 16.06 2.66
C ALA A 527 -33.10 16.65 2.21
N GLU A 528 -33.87 15.90 1.41
CA GLU A 528 -35.29 16.22 1.23
C GLU A 528 -35.95 16.16 2.61
N ALA A 529 -36.73 17.20 2.93
CA ALA A 529 -37.53 17.22 4.14
C ALA A 529 -38.42 15.96 4.15
N PRO A 530 -38.64 15.30 5.30
CA PRO A 530 -39.49 14.13 5.35
C PRO A 530 -40.86 14.51 4.81
N SER A 531 -41.23 13.94 3.65
CA SER A 531 -42.56 14.10 3.09
C SER A 531 -43.56 13.63 4.14
N THR A 532 -44.36 14.54 4.65
CA THR A 532 -45.50 14.25 5.52
C THR A 532 -46.35 13.16 4.86
N PRO A 533 -46.73 12.08 5.56
CA PRO A 533 -47.60 11.08 4.99
C PRO A 533 -48.97 11.74 4.73
N SER A 534 -49.31 11.91 3.46
CA SER A 534 -50.64 12.36 3.05
C SER A 534 -51.65 11.25 3.31
N ASP A 535 -52.61 11.57 4.16
CA ASP A 535 -53.79 10.77 4.53
C ASP A 535 -54.60 10.33 3.28
N PRO A 536 -55.09 9.08 3.17
CA PRO A 536 -55.92 8.67 2.04
C PRO A 536 -57.41 8.97 2.33
N GLY A 537 -57.91 10.08 1.77
CA GLY A 537 -59.35 10.37 1.65
C GLY A 537 -60.02 9.68 0.45
N PRO A 538 -61.35 9.56 0.41
CA PRO A 538 -62.05 8.36 -0.06
C PRO A 538 -62.21 8.26 -1.58
N LYS A 539 -62.19 7.01 -2.08
CA LYS A 539 -62.45 6.63 -3.47
C LYS A 539 -63.94 6.77 -3.82
N GLY A 540 -64.23 7.52 -4.88
CA GLY A 540 -65.51 7.55 -5.60
C GLY A 540 -65.42 6.83 -6.95
N VAL A 541 -66.05 5.65 -7.00
CA VAL A 541 -66.75 4.92 -8.08
C VAL A 541 -66.65 5.43 -9.54
N ALA A 542 -66.22 4.58 -10.49
CA ALA A 542 -67.11 3.96 -11.52
C ALA A 542 -66.38 3.18 -12.65
N ALA A 543 -66.85 1.94 -12.85
CA ALA A 543 -66.98 1.11 -14.07
C ALA A 543 -65.75 0.87 -15.01
N GLY A 544 -65.49 -0.33 -15.53
CA GLY A 544 -66.19 -1.62 -15.57
C GLY A 544 -65.60 -2.51 -16.70
N ALA A 545 -65.91 -3.82 -16.62
CA ALA A 545 -65.53 -4.96 -17.51
C ALA A 545 -64.10 -5.52 -17.27
N GLY A 546 -63.89 -6.73 -16.73
CA GLY A 546 -64.51 -8.05 -16.98
C GLY A 546 -63.47 -8.86 -17.78
N THR A 547 -62.83 -9.94 -17.32
CA THR A 547 -63.32 -11.29 -16.94
C THR A 547 -62.16 -12.05 -16.25
N SER A 548 -62.33 -12.66 -15.06
CA SER A 548 -62.62 -14.10 -14.77
C SER A 548 -61.47 -15.04 -15.22
N LEU A 549 -60.81 -15.89 -14.41
CA LEU A 549 -61.28 -16.85 -13.39
C LEU A 549 -60.10 -17.42 -12.55
N ASP A 550 -60.45 -17.78 -11.31
CA ASP A 550 -60.04 -18.94 -10.49
C ASP A 550 -58.72 -19.01 -9.68
N LEU A 551 -58.94 -18.80 -8.37
CA LEU A 551 -58.30 -19.30 -7.13
C LEU A 551 -58.46 -20.84 -6.99
N PRO A 552 -57.75 -21.58 -6.08
CA PRO A 552 -57.55 -21.30 -4.63
C PRO A 552 -56.08 -21.46 -4.17
N GLY A 553 -55.59 -20.96 -3.04
CA GLY A 553 -56.15 -20.57 -1.75
C GLY A 553 -55.19 -21.14 -0.69
N GLY A 554 -54.62 -20.34 0.22
CA GLY A 554 -53.77 -20.89 1.29
C GLY A 554 -52.91 -19.89 2.09
N GLY A 555 -53.43 -19.56 3.27
CA GLY A 555 -52.86 -18.90 4.45
C GLY A 555 -51.33 -18.79 4.70
N LYS A 556 -51.01 -17.64 5.30
CA LYS A 556 -49.84 -17.17 6.08
C LYS A 556 -49.00 -18.24 6.84
N ALA A 557 -47.68 -18.00 6.89
CA ALA A 557 -46.85 -17.81 8.12
C ALA A 557 -45.48 -18.53 8.14
N THR A 558 -44.47 -17.84 8.72
CA THR A 558 -43.19 -18.33 9.29
C THR A 558 -42.02 -18.70 8.35
N SER A 559 -41.00 -17.82 8.28
CA SER A 559 -39.74 -18.03 7.54
C SER A 559 -38.49 -18.25 8.42
N GLN A 560 -38.65 -18.49 9.73
CA GLN A 560 -37.53 -18.80 10.64
C GLN A 560 -37.33 -20.30 10.90
N ASN A 561 -38.39 -21.12 10.90
CA ASN A 561 -38.27 -22.56 11.15
C ASN A 561 -37.64 -23.38 10.00
N SER A 562 -37.55 -22.84 8.78
CA SER A 562 -36.98 -23.57 7.64
C SER A 562 -35.45 -23.58 7.61
N ARG A 563 -34.80 -22.59 8.25
CA ARG A 563 -33.33 -22.50 8.30
C ARG A 563 -32.72 -23.47 9.30
N ASP A 564 -33.37 -23.66 10.45
CA ASP A 564 -32.91 -24.60 11.48
C ASP A 564 -33.13 -26.06 11.07
N ALA A 565 -34.23 -26.36 10.37
CA ALA A 565 -34.47 -27.68 9.80
C ALA A 565 -33.43 -28.06 8.73
N ASN A 566 -33.03 -27.11 7.88
CA ASN A 566 -32.00 -27.32 6.86
C ASN A 566 -30.59 -27.48 7.48
N ALA A 567 -30.28 -26.77 8.56
CA ALA A 567 -29.02 -26.91 9.29
C ALA A 567 -28.90 -28.27 10.00
N ALA A 568 -30.00 -28.78 10.58
CA ALA A 568 -30.04 -30.09 11.22
C ALA A 568 -29.90 -31.23 10.20
N ALA A 569 -30.57 -31.14 9.05
CA ALA A 569 -30.45 -32.11 7.97
C ALA A 569 -29.03 -32.16 7.37
N ALA A 570 -28.34 -31.02 7.27
CA ALA A 570 -26.95 -30.97 6.82
C ALA A 570 -25.97 -31.63 7.82
N ARG A 571 -26.17 -31.42 9.12
CA ARG A 571 -25.37 -32.07 10.18
C ARG A 571 -25.55 -33.60 10.21
N ALA A 572 -26.78 -34.09 10.02
CA ALA A 572 -27.05 -35.52 9.94
C ALA A 572 -26.33 -36.19 8.77
N ARG A 573 -26.31 -35.56 7.59
CA ARG A 573 -25.57 -36.06 6.40
C ARG A 573 -24.06 -36.07 6.61
N TYR A 574 -23.51 -35.08 7.33
CA TYR A 574 -22.09 -35.04 7.66
C TYR A 574 -21.68 -36.15 8.63
N LEU A 575 -22.48 -36.38 9.68
CA LEU A 575 -22.21 -37.45 10.65
C LEU A 575 -22.32 -38.84 10.04
N ALA A 576 -23.28 -39.06 9.12
CA ALA A 576 -23.40 -40.32 8.38
C ALA A 576 -22.18 -40.59 7.49
N ARG A 577 -21.60 -39.57 6.86
CA ARG A 577 -20.35 -39.70 6.07
C ARG A 577 -19.13 -39.99 6.96
N LYS A 578 -19.07 -39.39 8.15
CA LYS A 578 -17.97 -39.60 9.11
C LYS A 578 -18.00 -41.02 9.71
N ALA A 579 -19.18 -41.57 9.95
CA ALA A 579 -19.35 -42.93 10.47
C ALA A 579 -19.00 -44.02 9.44
N GLY A 580 -19.13 -43.74 8.13
CA GLY A 580 -18.76 -44.66 7.05
C GLY A 580 -17.26 -44.69 6.70
N ALA A 581 -16.46 -43.75 7.21
CA ALA A 581 -15.03 -43.64 6.91
C ALA A 581 -14.12 -44.30 7.98
N SER A 582 -14.71 -44.99 8.97
CA SER A 582 -13.98 -45.64 10.07
C SER A 582 -14.28 -47.14 10.18
N LYS A 583 -14.62 -47.81 9.07
CA LYS A 583 -14.62 -49.27 8.95
C LYS A 583 -13.71 -49.71 7.84
#